data_AF-A0A328CV92-F1
#
_entry.id   AF-A0A328CV92-F1
#
_cell.length_a   1.000
_cell.length_b   1.000
_cell.length_c   1.000
_cell.angle_alpha   90.00
_cell.angle_beta   90.00
_cell.angle_gamma   90.00
#
_symmetry.space_group_name_H-M   'P 1'
#
loop_
_entity.id
_entity.type
_entity.pdbx_description
1 polymer ?
#
loop_
_entity_poly.entity_id
_entity_poly.type
_entity_poly.pdbx_seq_one_letter_code
_entity_poly.pdbx_strand_id
1 'polypeptide(L)'
;MAHSLFMIDLPTDLIQQKVDLEDGFEEISPVLSFPENKFLNNTEFVKLGSEIYLFGGRSLGLVPSLDRHTHLQTTVQVLDTNNPEKGLHRVAPMNAIKEKNCAFVADGMIYTLGAAVESSECGMSGCFERYSPQLDKWEVLPDPPLSLELLSCADWTSHATVVGRKVFIGSQWHDLYLIFNLDTQRCSRFLQHLLPNTSLMGLSVSKTHFII
;
A
#
# COMPACT_ATOMS: atom_id res chain seq x y z
N MET A 1 -18.88 -3.65 -7.82
CA MET A 1 -18.80 -3.10 -6.44
C MET A 1 -18.39 -1.64 -6.54
N ALA A 2 -19.30 -0.75 -6.15
CA ALA A 2 -18.99 0.65 -5.91
C ALA A 2 -18.06 0.77 -4.69
N HIS A 3 -17.10 1.70 -4.76
CA HIS A 3 -16.23 2.01 -3.63
C HIS A 3 -16.60 3.41 -3.13
N SER A 4 -16.61 3.61 -1.82
CA SER A 4 -16.87 4.93 -1.23
C SER A 4 -15.79 5.24 -0.21
N LEU A 5 -15.30 6.48 -0.22
CA LEU A 5 -14.40 7.01 0.79
C LEU A 5 -15.21 7.80 1.81
N PHE A 6 -15.05 7.43 3.08
CA PHE A 6 -15.61 8.15 4.22
C PHE A 6 -14.48 8.81 4.99
N MET A 7 -14.75 10.00 5.52
CA MET A 7 -13.87 10.70 6.44
C MET A 7 -14.68 10.89 7.72
N ILE A 8 -14.11 10.49 8.85
CA ILE A 8 -14.79 10.53 10.15
C ILE A 8 -13.90 11.33 11.08
N ASP A 9 -14.40 12.48 11.52
CA ASP A 9 -13.74 13.25 12.56
C ASP A 9 -13.92 12.53 13.89
N LEU A 10 -12.86 11.93 14.41
CA LEU A 10 -12.89 11.31 15.73
C LEU A 10 -12.88 12.41 16.81
N PRO A 11 -13.81 12.35 17.79
CA PRO A 11 -13.76 13.24 18.95
C PRO A 11 -12.40 13.18 19.63
N THR A 12 -11.90 14.30 20.13
CA THR A 12 -10.57 14.35 20.77
C THR A 12 -10.59 13.81 22.21
N ASP A 13 -11.78 13.57 22.75
CA ASP A 13 -12.10 13.23 24.14
C ASP A 13 -12.79 11.86 24.29
N LEU A 14 -12.46 10.91 23.42
CA LEU A 14 -13.03 9.54 23.37
C LEU A 14 -13.08 8.79 24.72
N ILE A 15 -12.28 9.19 25.71
CA ILE A 15 -12.24 8.56 27.04
C ILE A 15 -13.31 9.12 27.99
N GLN A 16 -13.86 10.31 27.73
CA GLN A 16 -14.78 11.01 28.63
C GLN A 16 -16.24 11.02 28.16
N GLN A 17 -16.51 10.62 26.92
CA GLN A 17 -17.89 10.53 26.44
C GLN A 17 -18.61 9.32 27.06
N LYS A 18 -19.56 9.61 27.94
CA LYS A 18 -20.61 8.68 28.30
C LYS A 18 -21.49 8.52 27.05
N VAL A 19 -21.49 7.34 26.45
CA VAL A 19 -22.30 7.08 25.25
C VAL A 19 -23.76 7.04 25.69
N ASP A 20 -24.47 8.15 25.55
CA ASP A 20 -25.92 8.17 25.65
C ASP A 20 -26.47 7.53 24.37
N LEU A 21 -26.87 6.26 24.47
CA LEU A 21 -27.43 5.46 23.36
C LEU A 21 -28.83 5.93 22.91
N GLU A 22 -29.30 7.08 23.39
CA GLU A 22 -30.64 7.62 23.08
C GLU A 22 -30.66 8.47 21.80
N ASP A 23 -29.54 9.06 21.40
CA ASP A 23 -29.40 9.73 20.11
C ASP A 23 -28.96 8.70 19.06
N GLY A 24 -29.77 8.52 18.02
CA GLY A 24 -29.51 7.56 16.95
C GLY A 24 -28.17 7.78 16.24
N PHE A 25 -27.71 6.79 15.48
CA PHE A 25 -26.50 6.91 14.67
C PHE A 25 -26.62 8.09 13.68
N GLU A 26 -25.69 9.05 13.73
CA GLU A 26 -25.56 10.05 12.66
C GLU A 26 -25.28 9.35 11.33
N GLU A 27 -26.05 9.69 10.30
CA GLU A 27 -25.89 9.13 8.96
C GLU A 27 -24.64 9.73 8.30
N ILE A 28 -23.55 8.96 8.25
CA ILE A 28 -22.30 9.39 7.63
C ILE A 28 -22.45 9.32 6.10
N SER A 29 -22.32 10.47 5.44
CA SER A 29 -22.28 10.55 3.98
C SER A 29 -20.86 10.36 3.45
N PRO A 30 -20.67 9.66 2.31
CA PRO A 30 -19.35 9.50 1.72
C PRO A 30 -18.82 10.85 1.20
N VAL A 31 -17.53 11.10 1.42
CA VAL A 31 -16.82 12.26 0.86
C VAL A 31 -16.67 12.09 -0.66
N LEU A 32 -16.42 10.86 -1.11
CA LEU A 32 -16.31 10.56 -2.52
C LEU A 32 -16.86 9.15 -2.81
N SER A 33 -17.79 9.06 -3.75
CA SER A 33 -18.29 7.79 -4.28
C SER A 33 -17.66 7.54 -5.65
N PHE A 34 -17.11 6.35 -5.82
CA PHE A 34 -16.50 5.94 -7.07
C PHE A 34 -17.47 5.08 -7.87
N PRO A 35 -17.59 5.31 -9.19
CA PRO A 35 -18.35 4.41 -10.05
C PRO A 35 -17.76 2.99 -9.97
N GLU A 36 -18.62 1.99 -10.20
CA GLU A 36 -18.20 0.59 -10.17
C GLU A 36 -17.02 0.35 -11.13
N ASN A 37 -16.09 -0.52 -10.71
CA ASN A 37 -14.92 -0.94 -11.50
C ASN A 37 -13.91 0.18 -11.84
N LYS A 38 -13.92 1.30 -11.09
CA LYS A 38 -12.90 2.35 -11.26
C LYS A 38 -11.49 1.90 -10.80
N PHE A 39 -11.43 0.96 -9.86
CA PHE A 39 -10.19 0.44 -9.30
C PHE A 39 -10.02 -1.04 -9.55
N LEU A 40 -8.76 -1.47 -9.61
CA LEU A 40 -8.40 -2.87 -9.70
C LEU A 40 -8.58 -3.56 -8.34
N ASN A 41 -8.72 -4.88 -8.36
CA ASN A 41 -8.74 -5.63 -7.10
C ASN A 41 -7.38 -5.52 -6.41
N ASN A 42 -7.41 -5.41 -5.08
CA ASN A 42 -6.21 -5.17 -4.27
C ASN A 42 -5.44 -3.90 -4.68
N THR A 43 -6.15 -2.84 -5.11
CA THR A 43 -5.55 -1.50 -5.19
C THR A 43 -5.08 -1.11 -3.79
N GLU A 44 -3.80 -0.78 -3.64
CA GLU A 44 -3.24 -0.31 -2.37
C GLU A 44 -3.41 1.20 -2.28
N PHE A 45 -3.45 1.72 -1.05
CA PHE A 45 -3.48 3.14 -0.81
C PHE A 45 -2.54 3.56 0.31
N VAL A 46 -2.01 4.77 0.23
CA VAL A 46 -1.17 5.35 1.27
C VAL A 46 -1.40 6.84 1.38
N LYS A 47 -1.40 7.35 2.62
CA LYS A 47 -1.53 8.79 2.90
C LYS A 47 -0.15 9.40 3.12
N LEU A 48 0.15 10.48 2.42
CA LEU A 48 1.33 11.34 2.65
C LEU A 48 0.86 12.79 2.74
N GLY A 49 0.97 13.40 3.93
CA GLY A 49 0.42 14.73 4.15
C GLY A 49 -1.10 14.74 3.97
N SER A 50 -1.61 15.66 3.13
CA SER A 50 -3.04 15.73 2.76
C SER A 50 -3.38 14.89 1.53
N GLU A 51 -2.47 14.06 1.02
CA GLU A 51 -2.70 13.34 -0.22
C GLU A 51 -2.85 11.84 0.05
N ILE A 52 -3.89 11.23 -0.53
CA ILE A 52 -4.06 9.78 -0.57
C ILE A 52 -3.70 9.32 -1.98
N TYR A 53 -2.69 8.46 -2.07
CA TYR A 53 -2.23 7.84 -3.31
C TYR A 53 -2.85 6.46 -3.44
N LEU A 54 -3.42 6.15 -4.61
CA LEU A 54 -4.04 4.88 -4.95
C LEU A 54 -3.33 4.28 -6.16
N PHE A 55 -2.86 3.04 -6.06
CA PHE A 55 -2.08 2.41 -7.12
C PHE A 55 -2.02 0.88 -6.98
N GLY A 56 -1.52 0.24 -8.04
CA GLY A 56 -1.32 -1.21 -8.09
C GLY A 56 -2.63 -1.97 -8.25
N GLY A 57 -2.60 -3.22 -7.82
CA GLY A 57 -3.72 -4.14 -7.94
C GLY A 57 -3.68 -5.01 -9.20
N ARG A 58 -4.63 -5.93 -9.26
CA ARG A 58 -4.71 -7.00 -10.25
C ARG A 58 -5.98 -6.89 -11.08
N SER A 59 -5.82 -6.99 -12.40
CA SER A 59 -6.98 -7.20 -13.29
C SER A 59 -7.38 -8.67 -13.26
N LEU A 60 -8.67 -8.97 -13.00
CA LEU A 60 -9.20 -10.34 -13.05
C LEU A 60 -9.58 -10.80 -14.48
N GLY A 61 -9.06 -10.15 -15.52
CA GLY A 61 -9.24 -10.60 -16.91
C GLY A 61 -10.65 -10.42 -17.49
N LEU A 62 -11.50 -9.61 -16.87
CA LEU A 62 -12.87 -9.34 -17.34
C LEU A 62 -12.98 -8.26 -18.43
N VAL A 63 -11.86 -7.75 -18.96
CA VAL A 63 -11.84 -6.75 -20.02
C VAL A 63 -10.93 -7.22 -21.16
N PRO A 64 -11.40 -7.37 -22.41
CA PRO A 64 -10.55 -7.79 -23.52
C PRO A 64 -9.77 -6.59 -24.05
N SER A 65 -8.50 -6.44 -23.66
CA SER A 65 -7.43 -5.78 -24.45
C SER A 65 -6.16 -5.71 -23.61
N LEU A 66 -5.14 -6.45 -24.05
CA LEU A 66 -3.82 -6.54 -23.42
C LEU A 66 -3.17 -5.15 -23.21
N ASP A 67 -3.49 -4.18 -24.07
CA ASP A 67 -2.91 -2.84 -24.05
C ASP A 67 -3.56 -1.87 -23.04
N ARG A 68 -4.84 -2.07 -22.65
CA ARG A 68 -5.49 -1.20 -21.65
C ARG A 68 -5.15 -1.61 -20.21
N HIS A 69 -4.69 -2.84 -20.00
CA HIS A 69 -4.50 -3.42 -18.66
C HIS A 69 -3.18 -2.96 -18.02
N THR A 70 -2.11 -2.97 -18.81
CA THR A 70 -0.77 -2.54 -18.38
C THR A 70 -0.76 -1.08 -17.94
N HIS A 71 -1.43 -0.20 -18.69
CA HIS A 71 -1.55 1.21 -18.33
C HIS A 71 -2.33 1.42 -17.03
N LEU A 72 -3.40 0.66 -16.79
CA LEU A 72 -4.20 0.80 -15.55
C LEU A 72 -3.44 0.29 -14.33
N GLN A 73 -2.69 -0.81 -14.45
CA GLN A 73 -1.94 -1.43 -13.35
C GLN A 73 -0.72 -0.62 -12.88
N THR A 74 -0.20 0.27 -13.74
CA THR A 74 0.89 1.19 -13.41
C THR A 74 0.41 2.60 -13.08
N THR A 75 -0.88 2.90 -13.32
CA THR A 75 -1.47 4.21 -13.03
C THR A 75 -1.47 4.47 -11.52
N VAL A 76 -1.10 5.69 -11.15
CA VAL A 76 -1.20 6.22 -9.79
C VAL A 76 -2.22 7.36 -9.81
N GLN A 77 -3.20 7.28 -8.91
CA GLN A 77 -4.22 8.33 -8.71
C GLN A 77 -4.05 8.95 -7.34
N VAL A 78 -4.27 10.26 -7.24
CA VAL A 78 -4.10 11.03 -6.01
C VAL A 78 -5.38 11.78 -5.69
N LEU A 79 -5.78 11.72 -4.42
CA LEU A 79 -6.84 12.52 -3.83
C LEU A 79 -6.23 13.50 -2.82
N ASP A 80 -6.50 14.79 -2.99
CA ASP A 80 -6.20 15.79 -1.96
C ASP A 80 -7.36 15.82 -0.94
N THR A 81 -7.08 15.42 0.30
CA THR A 81 -8.06 15.39 1.40
C THR A 81 -8.47 16.79 1.85
N ASN A 82 -7.69 17.84 1.53
CA ASN A 82 -8.10 19.22 1.82
C ASN A 82 -9.08 19.78 0.77
N ASN A 83 -9.10 19.21 -0.44
CA ASN A 83 -9.97 19.63 -1.54
C ASN A 83 -10.55 18.39 -2.26
N PRO A 84 -11.26 17.49 -1.55
CA PRO A 84 -11.69 16.20 -2.11
C PRO A 84 -12.68 16.36 -3.27
N GLU A 85 -13.38 17.48 -3.36
CA GLU A 85 -14.30 17.83 -4.43
C GLU A 85 -13.62 17.99 -5.79
N LYS A 86 -12.30 18.24 -5.84
CA LYS A 86 -11.52 18.23 -7.09
C LYS A 86 -11.39 16.82 -7.67
N GLY A 87 -11.67 15.80 -6.86
CA GLY A 87 -11.60 14.41 -7.26
C GLY A 87 -10.16 13.92 -7.48
N LEU A 88 -10.06 12.78 -8.17
CA LEU A 88 -8.79 12.12 -8.41
C LEU A 88 -8.07 12.72 -9.62
N HIS A 89 -6.77 12.95 -9.47
CA HIS A 89 -5.87 13.28 -10.58
C HIS A 89 -4.76 12.23 -10.69
N ARG A 90 -4.04 12.23 -11.82
CA ARG A 90 -2.95 11.27 -12.08
C ARG A 90 -1.60 11.93 -11.83
N VAL A 91 -0.65 11.13 -11.36
CA VAL A 91 0.77 11.45 -11.26
C VAL A 91 1.58 10.44 -12.10
N ALA A 92 2.91 10.52 -12.09
CA ALA A 92 3.76 9.61 -12.83
C ALA A 92 3.41 8.14 -12.54
N PRO A 93 3.33 7.30 -13.58
CA PRO A 93 3.05 5.88 -13.42
C PRO A 93 4.24 5.15 -12.81
N MET A 94 3.98 4.05 -12.10
CA MET A 94 5.02 3.14 -11.60
C MET A 94 5.81 2.54 -12.77
N ASN A 95 7.08 2.16 -12.55
CA ASN A 95 7.89 1.56 -13.62
C ASN A 95 7.47 0.11 -13.91
N ALA A 96 6.91 -0.59 -12.93
CA ALA A 96 6.40 -1.95 -13.11
C ALA A 96 5.05 -2.16 -12.40
N ILE A 97 4.30 -3.15 -12.89
CA ILE A 97 3.04 -3.60 -12.29
C ILE A 97 3.28 -4.04 -10.83
N LYS A 98 2.34 -3.73 -9.93
CA LYS A 98 2.38 -4.10 -8.52
C LYS A 98 1.14 -4.90 -8.14
N GLU A 99 1.20 -6.21 -8.30
CA GLU A 99 0.17 -7.12 -7.76
C GLU A 99 0.49 -7.49 -6.31
N LYS A 100 -0.53 -7.74 -5.49
CA LYS A 100 -0.41 -8.16 -4.08
C LYS A 100 0.56 -7.30 -3.27
N ASN A 101 0.47 -5.99 -3.46
CA ASN A 101 1.49 -5.05 -3.02
C ASN A 101 1.20 -4.46 -1.65
N CYS A 102 2.25 -4.04 -0.96
CA CYS A 102 2.16 -3.14 0.18
C CYS A 102 2.77 -1.79 -0.16
N ALA A 103 2.42 -0.78 0.64
CA ALA A 103 3.02 0.54 0.55
C ALA A 103 3.31 1.11 1.94
N PHE A 104 4.30 1.99 2.02
CA PHE A 104 4.61 2.76 3.22
C PHE A 104 5.20 4.12 2.86
N VAL A 105 5.13 5.06 3.80
CA VAL A 105 5.72 6.40 3.67
C VAL A 105 6.92 6.52 4.61
N ALA A 106 8.02 7.03 4.08
CA ALA A 106 9.21 7.37 4.86
C ALA A 106 9.98 8.50 4.16
N ASP A 107 10.57 9.40 4.94
CA ASP A 107 11.38 10.53 4.42
C ASP A 107 10.68 11.38 3.35
N GLY A 108 9.35 11.53 3.45
CA GLY A 108 8.54 12.27 2.48
C GLY A 108 8.34 11.57 1.13
N MET A 109 8.73 10.30 1.03
CA MET A 109 8.62 9.46 -0.15
C MET A 109 7.61 8.33 0.09
N ILE A 110 7.06 7.81 -1.00
CA ILE A 110 6.21 6.62 -0.97
C ILE A 110 7.03 5.43 -1.47
N TYR A 111 6.96 4.31 -0.79
CA TYR A 111 7.60 3.06 -1.18
C TYR A 111 6.52 2.02 -1.45
N THR A 112 6.73 1.17 -2.45
CA THR A 112 5.81 0.07 -2.80
C THR A 112 6.58 -1.19 -3.13
N LEU A 113 6.20 -2.30 -2.51
CA LEU A 113 6.72 -3.64 -2.82
C LEU A 113 5.55 -4.51 -3.28
N GLY A 114 5.65 -5.04 -4.49
CA GLY A 114 4.68 -5.96 -5.07
C GLY A 114 5.27 -7.32 -5.36
N ALA A 115 4.42 -8.25 -5.76
CA ALA A 115 4.86 -9.50 -6.35
C ALA A 115 5.68 -9.23 -7.62
N ALA A 116 6.82 -9.90 -7.77
CA ALA A 116 7.63 -9.76 -8.96
C ALA A 116 6.91 -10.36 -10.17
N VAL A 117 6.81 -9.57 -11.23
CA VAL A 117 6.47 -10.03 -12.58
C VAL A 117 7.77 -10.05 -13.37
N GLU A 118 8.02 -11.10 -14.14
CA GLU A 118 9.20 -11.14 -15.02
C GLU A 118 9.19 -9.92 -15.95
N SER A 119 10.16 -9.03 -15.76
CA SER A 119 10.45 -7.94 -16.69
C SER A 119 11.89 -8.09 -17.17
N SER A 120 12.05 -8.16 -18.48
CA SER A 120 13.37 -8.31 -19.13
C SER A 120 13.84 -6.97 -19.65
N GLU A 121 14.97 -6.50 -19.13
CA GLU A 121 16.00 -5.71 -19.85
C GLU A 121 17.18 -5.36 -18.91
N CYS A 122 16.95 -5.17 -17.60
CA CYS A 122 17.99 -4.72 -16.65
C CYS A 122 18.27 -5.68 -15.47
N GLY A 123 17.67 -6.86 -15.43
CA GLY A 123 17.91 -7.88 -14.38
C GLY A 123 17.28 -7.58 -13.00
N MET A 124 16.61 -6.44 -12.84
CA MET A 124 15.72 -6.15 -11.70
C MET A 124 14.28 -6.32 -12.17
N SER A 125 13.45 -6.96 -11.34
CA SER A 125 12.03 -7.17 -11.65
C SER A 125 11.21 -5.88 -11.61
N GLY A 126 11.71 -4.85 -10.92
CA GLY A 126 10.96 -3.64 -10.62
C GLY A 126 9.92 -3.87 -9.52
N CYS A 127 10.01 -4.97 -8.74
CA CYS A 127 9.03 -5.29 -7.71
C CYS A 127 9.04 -4.29 -6.54
N PHE A 128 10.18 -3.63 -6.30
CA PHE A 128 10.35 -2.65 -5.23
C PHE A 128 10.73 -1.28 -5.79
N GLU A 129 9.92 -0.27 -5.51
CA GLU A 129 10.11 1.08 -6.03
C GLU A 129 9.80 2.13 -4.98
N ARG A 130 10.31 3.34 -5.18
CA ARG A 130 9.90 4.53 -4.44
C ARG A 130 9.48 5.66 -5.35
N TYR A 131 8.58 6.49 -4.88
CA TYR A 131 8.07 7.69 -5.54
C TYR A 131 8.46 8.93 -4.78
N SER A 132 8.94 9.93 -5.52
CA SER A 132 9.16 11.28 -5.03
C SER A 132 8.07 12.21 -5.54
N PRO A 133 7.17 12.70 -4.66
CA PRO A 133 6.17 13.70 -5.04
C PRO A 133 6.79 15.01 -5.53
N GLN A 134 7.96 15.38 -5.00
CA GLN A 134 8.67 16.61 -5.40
C GLN A 134 9.17 16.55 -6.85
N LEU A 135 9.53 15.34 -7.31
CA LEU A 135 10.06 15.12 -8.66
C LEU A 135 9.02 14.54 -9.61
N ASP A 136 7.84 14.17 -9.10
CA ASP A 136 6.84 13.37 -9.80
C ASP A 136 7.47 12.18 -10.54
N LYS A 137 8.22 11.35 -9.81
CA LYS A 137 9.00 10.26 -10.40
C LYS A 137 9.15 9.05 -9.51
N TRP A 138 9.04 7.88 -10.14
CA TRP A 138 9.37 6.57 -9.55
C TRP A 138 10.81 6.17 -9.83
N GLU A 139 11.47 5.59 -8.83
CA GLU A 139 12.81 5.00 -8.90
C GLU A 139 12.74 3.53 -8.45
N VAL A 140 13.28 2.65 -9.29
CA VAL A 140 13.41 1.22 -8.98
C VAL A 140 14.51 1.02 -7.94
N LEU A 141 14.18 0.32 -6.86
CA LEU A 141 15.10 -0.06 -5.81
C LEU A 141 15.66 -1.47 -6.06
N PRO A 142 16.76 -1.86 -5.41
CA PRO A 142 17.25 -3.23 -5.48
C PRO A 142 16.17 -4.23 -5.02
N ASP A 143 16.00 -5.29 -5.80
CA ASP A 143 15.09 -6.37 -5.43
C ASP A 143 15.49 -6.97 -4.07
N PRO A 144 14.51 -7.39 -3.24
CA PRO A 144 14.81 -8.07 -1.98
C PRO A 144 15.64 -9.34 -2.24
N PRO A 145 16.49 -9.76 -1.29
CA PRO A 145 17.38 -10.91 -1.44
C PRO A 145 16.62 -12.24 -1.32
N LEU A 146 15.73 -12.50 -2.28
CA LEU A 146 14.85 -13.65 -2.39
C LEU A 146 14.93 -14.22 -3.81
N SER A 147 14.59 -15.49 -3.98
CA SER A 147 14.43 -16.05 -5.32
C SER A 147 13.25 -15.37 -6.03
N LEU A 148 13.32 -15.29 -7.36
CA LEU A 148 12.23 -14.76 -8.18
C LEU A 148 10.92 -15.52 -7.93
N GLU A 149 10.98 -16.83 -7.72
CA GLU A 149 9.84 -17.67 -7.35
C GLU A 149 9.16 -17.22 -6.04
N LEU A 150 9.96 -16.92 -5.00
CA LEU A 150 9.41 -16.41 -3.75
C LEU A 150 8.82 -15.00 -3.93
N LEU A 151 9.50 -14.13 -4.70
CA LEU A 151 9.03 -12.78 -4.97
C LEU A 151 7.73 -12.75 -5.78
N SER A 152 7.52 -13.67 -6.72
CA SER A 152 6.33 -13.71 -7.57
C SER A 152 5.12 -14.33 -6.87
N CYS A 153 5.34 -15.27 -5.95
CA CYS A 153 4.26 -15.91 -5.19
C CYS A 153 3.83 -15.15 -3.94
N ALA A 154 4.74 -14.36 -3.34
CA ALA A 154 4.49 -13.63 -2.10
C ALA A 154 3.27 -12.71 -2.19
N ASP A 155 2.52 -12.66 -1.10
CA ASP A 155 1.45 -11.69 -0.90
C ASP A 155 1.88 -10.69 0.17
N TRP A 156 2.25 -9.49 -0.25
CA TRP A 156 2.72 -8.42 0.63
C TRP A 156 1.55 -7.60 1.19
N THR A 157 0.34 -7.77 0.65
CA THR A 157 -0.80 -6.85 0.81
C THR A 157 -0.98 -6.37 2.25
N SER A 158 -0.80 -5.06 2.45
CA SER A 158 -1.02 -4.36 3.73
C SER A 158 -0.14 -4.79 4.95
N HIS A 159 1.05 -5.35 4.72
CA HIS A 159 1.97 -5.78 5.80
C HIS A 159 3.30 -5.01 5.83
N ALA A 160 3.28 -3.68 5.87
CA ALA A 160 4.49 -2.87 6.06
C ALA A 160 4.37 -1.94 7.28
N THR A 161 5.41 -1.86 8.10
CA THR A 161 5.44 -0.97 9.27
C THR A 161 6.81 -0.33 9.44
N VAL A 162 6.84 0.99 9.56
CA VAL A 162 8.06 1.78 9.76
C VAL A 162 8.32 1.92 11.27
N VAL A 163 9.52 1.56 11.70
CA VAL A 163 10.01 1.70 13.09
C VAL A 163 11.40 2.31 13.06
N GLY A 164 11.47 3.61 13.33
CA GLY A 164 12.72 4.37 13.20
C GLY A 164 13.25 4.32 11.77
N ARG A 165 14.49 3.84 11.58
CA ARG A 165 15.15 3.71 10.26
C ARG A 165 14.98 2.34 9.60
N LYS A 166 14.10 1.49 10.16
CA LYS A 166 13.81 0.15 9.66
C LYS A 166 12.35 0.03 9.28
N VAL A 167 12.08 -0.71 8.22
CA VAL A 167 10.72 -1.05 7.79
C VAL A 167 10.59 -2.56 7.80
N PHE A 168 9.61 -3.06 8.54
CA PHE A 168 9.29 -4.47 8.63
C PHE A 168 8.20 -4.76 7.62
N ILE A 169 8.47 -5.68 6.70
CA ILE A 169 7.56 -6.05 5.62
C ILE A 169 7.30 -7.55 5.73
N GLY A 170 6.05 -7.93 5.96
CA GLY A 170 5.62 -9.32 6.08
C GLY A 170 4.90 -9.81 4.84
N SER A 171 4.88 -11.12 4.62
CA SER A 171 3.95 -11.75 3.69
C SER A 171 2.95 -12.62 4.42
N GLN A 172 1.70 -12.63 3.94
CA GLN A 172 0.65 -13.51 4.45
C GLN A 172 0.93 -14.99 4.15
N TRP A 173 1.75 -15.27 3.13
CA TRP A 173 2.09 -16.62 2.68
C TRP A 173 3.58 -16.87 2.97
N HIS A 174 3.89 -18.01 3.59
CA HIS A 174 5.26 -18.53 3.87
C HIS A 174 6.05 -17.92 5.05
N ASP A 175 5.41 -17.27 6.04
CA ASP A 175 6.12 -16.66 7.20
C ASP A 175 7.35 -15.84 6.76
N LEU A 176 7.20 -15.13 5.64
CA LEU A 176 8.29 -14.40 5.00
C LEU A 176 8.33 -12.98 5.55
N TYR A 177 9.48 -12.61 6.11
CA TYR A 177 9.70 -11.29 6.68
C TYR A 177 10.95 -10.66 6.06
N LEU A 178 10.81 -9.41 5.64
CA LEU A 178 11.88 -8.54 5.17
C LEU A 178 12.05 -7.39 6.14
N ILE A 179 13.30 -6.99 6.34
CA ILE A 179 13.65 -5.74 7.01
C ILE A 179 14.35 -4.86 5.98
N PHE A 180 13.71 -3.75 5.63
CA PHE A 180 14.29 -2.71 4.79
C PHE A 180 14.93 -1.63 5.65
N ASN A 181 16.19 -1.32 5.38
CA ASN A 181 16.91 -0.24 6.04
C ASN A 181 16.83 1.02 5.17
N LEU A 182 16.27 2.11 5.72
CA LEU A 182 16.07 3.37 5.00
C LEU A 182 17.37 4.11 4.69
N ASP A 183 18.39 3.97 5.54
CA ASP A 183 19.68 4.65 5.37
C ASP A 183 20.50 3.99 4.26
N THR A 184 20.50 2.66 4.20
CA THR A 184 21.26 1.92 3.17
C THR A 184 20.43 1.58 1.94
N GLN A 185 19.11 1.76 2.00
CA GLN A 185 18.13 1.35 0.99
C GLN A 185 18.31 -0.11 0.56
N ARG A 186 18.45 -1.01 1.54
CA ARG A 186 18.63 -2.45 1.30
C ARG A 186 17.69 -3.27 2.15
N CYS A 187 17.11 -4.29 1.52
CA CYS A 187 16.35 -5.32 2.20
C CYS A 187 17.28 -6.41 2.74
N SER A 188 16.92 -6.94 3.90
CA SER A 188 17.51 -8.13 4.50
C SER A 188 16.39 -9.10 4.86
N ARG A 189 16.63 -10.40 4.68
CA ARG A 189 15.64 -11.41 5.07
C ARG A 189 15.73 -11.63 6.57
N PHE A 190 14.59 -11.58 7.24
CA PHE A 190 14.48 -11.98 8.64
C PHE A 190 14.06 -13.46 8.70
N LEU A 191 14.83 -14.25 9.43
CA LEU A 191 14.57 -15.67 9.64
C LEU A 191 14.10 -15.86 11.08
N GLN A 192 12.83 -16.20 11.27
CA GLN A 192 12.18 -16.28 12.59
C GLN A 192 12.86 -17.26 13.56
N HIS A 193 13.54 -18.29 13.04
CA HIS A 193 14.28 -19.28 13.84
C HIS A 193 15.56 -18.75 14.50
N LEU A 194 15.93 -17.49 14.29
CA LEU A 194 17.04 -16.83 14.98
C LEU A 194 16.62 -16.17 16.30
N LEU A 195 15.34 -16.18 16.64
CA LEU A 195 14.87 -15.76 17.96
C LEU A 195 15.02 -16.93 18.96
N PRO A 196 15.62 -16.72 20.14
CA PRO A 196 15.46 -17.68 21.23
C PRO A 196 13.95 -17.84 21.51
N ASN A 197 13.51 -19.05 21.85
CA ASN A 197 12.11 -19.46 22.06
C ASN A 197 11.30 -18.53 23.00
N THR A 198 10.94 -17.36 22.51
CA THR A 198 9.94 -16.47 23.10
C THR A 198 8.84 -16.34 22.07
N SER A 199 7.70 -16.96 22.40
CA SER A 199 6.40 -16.80 21.77
C SER A 199 6.21 -15.39 21.20
N LEU A 200 6.25 -15.27 19.88
CA LEU A 200 5.71 -14.12 19.14
C LEU A 200 4.22 -14.37 18.83
N MET A 201 3.46 -14.85 19.80
CA MET A 201 2.00 -14.70 19.81
C MET A 201 1.69 -13.23 20.12
N GLY A 202 1.85 -12.33 19.15
CA GLY A 202 1.60 -10.91 19.40
C GLY A 202 1.75 -9.96 18.22
N LEU A 203 2.51 -10.30 17.18
CA LEU A 203 2.56 -9.50 15.95
C LEU A 203 1.48 -9.98 14.96
N SER A 204 0.22 -9.85 15.37
CA SER A 204 -0.86 -9.71 14.40
C SER A 204 -0.78 -8.28 13.89
N VAL A 205 -0.21 -8.08 12.69
CA VAL A 205 -0.34 -6.81 11.97
C VAL A 205 -1.77 -6.79 11.41
N SER A 206 -2.75 -6.54 12.29
CA SER A 206 -4.10 -6.21 11.88
C SER A 206 -4.13 -4.74 11.53
N LYS A 207 -4.54 -4.39 10.29
CA LYS A 207 -4.93 -3.02 9.98
C LYS A 207 -6.15 -2.68 10.87
N THR A 208 -5.97 -1.82 11.84
CA THR A 208 -7.00 -0.85 12.20
C THR A 208 -6.58 0.48 11.59
N HIS A 209 -7.05 0.74 10.37
CA HIS A 209 -6.86 2.06 9.74
C HIS A 209 -8.08 2.91 10.08
N PHE A 210 -7.94 3.74 11.11
CA PHE A 210 -8.79 4.92 11.24
C PHE A 210 -8.27 5.95 10.25
N ILE A 211 -9.12 6.37 9.31
CA ILE A 211 -8.88 7.57 8.53
C ILE A 211 -9.14 8.72 9.49
N ILE A 212 -8.07 9.31 10.01
CA ILE A 212 -8.09 10.60 10.72
C ILE A 212 -7.67 11.68 9.73
#